data_AF-A0A9W9FEC9-F1
#
_entry.id   AF-A0A9W9FEC9-F1
#
_cell.length_a   1.000
_cell.length_b   1.000
_cell.length_c   1.000
_cell.angle_alpha   90.00
_cell.angle_beta   90.00
_cell.angle_gamma   90.00
#
_symmetry.space_group_name_H-M   'P 1'
#
loop_
_entity.id
_entity.type
_entity.pdbx_description
1 polymer ?
#
loop_
_entity_poly.entity_id
_entity_poly.type
_entity_poly.pdbx_seq_one_letter_code
_entity_poly.pdbx_strand_id
1 'polypeptide(L)'
;MHRKKSSELGFPGFVFPDTSGQQHALASAINGLDYGSSSLWSTSTIEGYLKQHNMTEGRLNDMAIRNLIGYYYVNLDNGTQPLTAEQDAYVDVRGNYAKLIRSHGSKSMALLKNENNALPLNKPHKMAIFGSHARAAIAGPNMEFSVEGSSPVYDGHLATDSGFGQGSLPYLITPETAFTIKAAQDGTMLHWVANGTYSSSGGSTLVVQGSDSTAVTPSISNYAENMDDALVNEVAENCANTVVVINTVGARLVDQWIEHENVTALLYGNLLGQESGNSIIDVLYGDVNRSGRLIYTIAKNESDYNVGICESHNCSFTEGNYIDYRYFDAYKVTPRYEFGYGLSYTNFTYSNLKVHSPKLLSKYPTGKLSVGGYEDLWDIVSKISATVRNTGTVDGAEVPRLYINYPKSAHPASASAAGVRER
;
A
#
# COMPACT_ATOMS: atom_id res chain seq x y z
N MET A 1 -14.69 15.72 -18.80
CA MET A 1 -14.70 15.40 -17.35
C MET A 1 -15.86 16.08 -16.60
N HIS A 2 -15.98 17.42 -16.64
CA HIS A 2 -16.94 18.23 -15.87
C HIS A 2 -18.38 17.67 -15.77
N ARG A 3 -19.01 17.27 -16.89
CA ARG A 3 -20.37 16.67 -16.88
C ARG A 3 -20.51 15.52 -15.85
N LYS A 4 -19.53 14.61 -15.77
CA LYS A 4 -19.55 13.53 -14.78
C LYS A 4 -19.43 14.07 -13.35
N LYS A 5 -18.41 14.90 -13.07
CA LYS A 5 -18.21 15.47 -11.73
C LYS A 5 -19.45 16.25 -11.25
N SER A 6 -20.00 17.14 -12.08
CA SER A 6 -21.06 18.06 -11.67
C SER A 6 -22.48 17.52 -11.79
N SER A 7 -22.80 16.71 -12.82
CA SER A 7 -24.18 16.25 -13.09
C SER A 7 -24.42 14.74 -12.92
N GLU A 8 -23.39 13.96 -12.55
CA GLU A 8 -23.50 12.51 -12.25
C GLU A 8 -23.09 12.25 -10.79
N LEU A 9 -22.05 12.93 -10.30
CA LEU A 9 -21.53 12.81 -8.92
C LEU A 9 -21.87 14.01 -8.01
N GLY A 10 -22.59 15.02 -8.51
CA GLY A 10 -23.03 16.20 -7.74
C GLY A 10 -21.92 16.98 -7.03
N PHE A 11 -20.68 16.96 -7.55
CA PHE A 11 -19.49 17.47 -6.88
C PHE A 11 -19.55 19.00 -6.64
N PRO A 12 -19.54 19.48 -5.39
CA PRO A 12 -19.67 20.91 -5.07
C PRO A 12 -18.32 21.63 -4.96
N GLY A 13 -17.20 20.90 -4.88
CA GLY A 13 -15.87 21.48 -4.76
C GLY A 13 -15.32 22.03 -6.07
N PHE A 14 -14.05 22.45 -6.03
CA PHE A 14 -13.30 22.98 -7.16
C PHE A 14 -12.44 21.91 -7.83
N VAL A 15 -12.17 22.06 -9.13
CA VAL A 15 -11.21 21.26 -9.89
C VAL A 15 -9.92 22.04 -10.09
N PHE A 16 -8.87 21.60 -9.42
CA PHE A 16 -7.47 22.00 -9.60
C PHE A 16 -6.79 21.09 -10.65
N PRO A 17 -5.93 21.60 -11.55
CA PRO A 17 -5.09 20.77 -12.39
C PRO A 17 -3.91 20.21 -11.58
N ASP A 18 -3.33 19.11 -12.04
CA ASP A 18 -2.00 18.70 -11.57
C ASP A 18 -0.92 19.71 -12.03
N THR A 19 0.29 19.58 -11.52
CA THR A 19 1.47 20.36 -11.95
C THR A 19 1.65 20.23 -13.46
N SER A 20 1.63 21.36 -14.18
CA SER A 20 1.63 21.42 -15.66
C SER A 20 0.45 20.71 -16.37
N GLY A 21 -0.58 20.26 -15.64
CA GLY A 21 -1.75 19.59 -16.19
C GLY A 21 -2.71 20.50 -16.97
N GLN A 22 -2.60 21.83 -16.83
CA GLN A 22 -3.39 22.80 -17.58
C GLN A 22 -2.71 23.15 -18.91
N GLN A 23 -3.24 22.63 -20.01
CA GLN A 23 -2.65 22.78 -21.36
C GLN A 23 -3.28 23.91 -22.20
N HIS A 24 -4.43 24.47 -21.79
CA HIS A 24 -5.16 25.50 -22.53
C HIS A 24 -5.80 26.54 -21.60
N ALA A 25 -5.71 27.83 -21.93
CA ALA A 25 -6.31 28.90 -21.13
C ALA A 25 -7.85 28.91 -21.19
N LEU A 26 -8.47 29.38 -22.29
CA LEU A 26 -9.93 29.46 -22.42
C LEU A 26 -10.62 28.10 -22.30
N ALA A 27 -10.09 27.07 -22.98
CA ALA A 27 -10.76 25.76 -23.06
C ALA A 27 -10.86 25.05 -21.70
N SER A 28 -9.91 25.26 -20.77
CA SER A 28 -10.03 24.71 -19.41
C SER A 28 -11.05 25.47 -18.56
N ALA A 29 -11.11 26.80 -18.70
CA ALA A 29 -12.02 27.68 -17.96
C ALA A 29 -13.49 27.31 -18.19
N ILE A 30 -13.88 27.13 -19.45
CA ILE A 30 -15.27 26.81 -19.84
C ILE A 30 -15.62 25.32 -19.70
N ASN A 31 -14.63 24.40 -19.67
CA ASN A 31 -14.86 22.96 -19.52
C ASN A 31 -14.65 22.44 -18.09
N GLY A 32 -14.73 23.33 -17.09
CA GLY A 32 -14.85 22.95 -15.68
C GLY A 32 -13.56 22.75 -14.91
N LEU A 33 -12.50 23.52 -15.24
CA LEU A 33 -11.38 23.77 -14.36
C LEU A 33 -11.65 25.05 -13.54
N ASP A 34 -11.42 25.03 -12.23
CA ASP A 34 -11.86 26.09 -11.30
C ASP A 34 -10.71 26.89 -10.64
N TYR A 35 -9.49 26.38 -10.72
CA TYR A 35 -8.25 27.07 -10.37
C TYR A 35 -7.20 26.73 -11.45
N GLY A 36 -6.24 27.62 -11.73
CA GLY A 36 -5.30 27.41 -12.83
C GLY A 36 -3.98 28.16 -12.67
N SER A 37 -3.06 27.91 -13.60
CA SER A 37 -1.75 28.55 -13.65
C SER A 37 -1.87 30.03 -14.02
N SER A 38 -1.14 30.88 -13.29
CA SER A 38 -0.98 32.30 -13.59
C SER A 38 -0.29 32.58 -14.95
N SER A 39 0.38 31.59 -15.53
CA SER A 39 0.92 31.68 -16.90
C SER A 39 -0.14 31.58 -18.01
N LEU A 40 -1.35 31.11 -17.69
CA LEU A 40 -2.48 30.96 -18.63
C LEU A 40 -3.67 31.84 -18.24
N TRP A 41 -3.94 31.99 -16.94
CA TRP A 41 -5.00 32.81 -16.38
C TRP A 41 -4.42 33.99 -15.60
N SER A 42 -4.41 35.15 -16.24
CA SER A 42 -4.23 36.44 -15.57
C SER A 42 -5.57 37.17 -15.53
N THR A 43 -5.66 38.24 -14.73
CA THR A 43 -6.83 39.14 -14.74
C THR A 43 -7.17 39.62 -16.16
N SER A 44 -6.15 39.95 -16.97
CA SER A 44 -6.36 40.43 -18.34
C SER A 44 -6.82 39.34 -19.32
N THR A 45 -6.42 38.07 -19.17
CA THR A 45 -6.97 36.99 -20.03
C THR A 45 -8.40 36.64 -19.64
N ILE A 46 -8.70 36.56 -18.35
CA ILE A 46 -10.05 36.29 -17.82
C ILE A 46 -11.03 37.42 -18.19
N GLU A 47 -10.66 38.69 -17.97
CA GLU A 47 -11.45 39.84 -18.44
C GLU A 47 -11.64 39.83 -19.96
N GLY A 48 -10.60 39.44 -20.72
CA GLY A 48 -10.68 39.31 -22.17
C GLY A 48 -11.76 38.32 -22.60
N TYR A 49 -11.85 37.16 -21.94
CA TYR A 49 -12.87 36.16 -22.23
C TYR A 49 -14.29 36.62 -21.88
N LEU A 50 -14.46 37.37 -20.79
CA LEU A 50 -15.75 37.98 -20.43
C LEU A 50 -16.17 39.06 -21.46
N LYS A 51 -15.26 39.98 -21.81
CA LYS A 51 -15.48 41.07 -22.77
C LYS A 51 -15.76 40.59 -24.19
N GLN A 52 -15.25 39.42 -24.56
CA GLN A 52 -15.50 38.75 -25.84
C GLN A 52 -16.70 37.79 -25.82
N HIS A 53 -17.39 37.66 -24.68
CA HIS A 53 -18.44 36.66 -24.43
C HIS A 53 -18.01 35.19 -24.64
N ASN A 54 -16.70 34.92 -24.64
CA ASN A 54 -16.10 33.58 -24.68
C ASN A 54 -16.25 32.85 -23.33
N MET A 55 -16.50 33.58 -22.24
CA MET A 55 -16.89 33.05 -20.94
C MET A 55 -18.00 33.91 -20.34
N THR A 56 -18.85 33.34 -19.48
CA THR A 56 -19.90 34.08 -18.75
C THR A 56 -19.42 34.47 -17.35
N GLU A 57 -19.93 35.58 -16.83
CA GLU A 57 -19.71 36.00 -15.44
C GLU A 57 -20.19 34.92 -14.45
N GLY A 58 -21.34 34.30 -14.72
CA GLY A 58 -21.85 33.17 -13.92
C GLY A 58 -20.89 31.98 -13.83
N ARG A 59 -20.06 31.72 -14.86
CA ARG A 59 -19.02 30.69 -14.79
C ARG A 59 -17.85 31.13 -13.90
N LEU A 60 -17.40 32.39 -13.99
CA LEU A 60 -16.36 32.91 -13.10
C LEU A 60 -16.83 32.91 -11.63
N ASN A 61 -18.09 33.26 -11.38
CA ASN A 61 -18.67 33.23 -10.05
C ASN A 61 -18.79 31.80 -9.50
N ASP A 62 -19.15 30.80 -10.33
CA ASP A 62 -19.13 29.37 -9.96
C ASP A 62 -17.70 28.89 -9.64
N MET A 63 -16.66 29.30 -10.39
CA MET A 63 -15.26 29.03 -10.02
C MET A 63 -14.91 29.61 -8.62
N ALA A 64 -15.20 30.89 -8.40
CA ALA A 64 -14.86 31.58 -7.16
C ALA A 64 -15.57 30.96 -5.95
N ILE A 65 -16.86 30.65 -6.08
CA ILE A 65 -17.65 29.98 -5.04
C ILE A 65 -17.06 28.59 -4.73
N ARG A 66 -16.70 27.79 -5.75
CA ARG A 66 -16.12 26.44 -5.56
C ARG A 66 -14.81 26.45 -4.78
N ASN A 67 -13.94 27.44 -5.02
CA ASN A 67 -12.70 27.59 -4.27
C ASN A 67 -12.97 27.94 -2.78
N LEU A 68 -13.99 28.78 -2.52
CA LEU A 68 -14.33 29.24 -1.17
C LEU A 68 -15.16 28.22 -0.35
N ILE A 69 -15.91 27.32 -0.99
CA ILE A 69 -16.74 26.31 -0.29
C ILE A 69 -15.89 25.50 0.71
N GLY A 70 -14.69 25.06 0.33
CA GLY A 70 -13.81 24.29 1.22
C GLY A 70 -13.38 25.09 2.46
N TYR A 71 -12.98 26.35 2.25
CA TYR A 71 -12.51 27.27 3.29
C TYR A 71 -13.54 27.46 4.43
N TYR A 72 -14.79 27.80 4.07
CA TYR A 72 -15.87 27.93 5.04
C TYR A 72 -16.34 26.58 5.61
N TYR A 73 -16.35 25.50 4.81
CA TYR A 73 -16.82 24.19 5.27
C TYR A 73 -15.93 23.59 6.38
N VAL A 74 -14.61 23.83 6.33
CA VAL A 74 -13.68 23.44 7.41
C VAL A 74 -13.38 24.56 8.40
N ASN A 75 -14.20 25.64 8.45
CA ASN A 75 -14.12 26.73 9.42
C ASN A 75 -12.75 27.43 9.44
N LEU A 76 -12.12 27.63 8.26
CA LEU A 76 -10.86 28.38 8.12
C LEU A 76 -11.06 29.91 8.04
N ASP A 77 -12.31 30.36 8.06
CA ASP A 77 -12.74 31.75 8.23
C ASP A 77 -12.71 32.23 9.69
N ASN A 78 -12.42 31.34 10.65
CA ASN A 78 -12.40 31.66 12.07
C ASN A 78 -11.21 32.55 12.53
N GLY A 79 -10.24 32.83 11.66
CA GLY A 79 -9.12 33.72 11.92
C GLY A 79 -8.06 33.18 12.89
N THR A 80 -8.02 31.87 13.16
CA THR A 80 -6.98 31.26 14.01
C THR A 80 -5.73 30.84 13.24
N GLN A 81 -5.76 30.90 11.91
CA GLN A 81 -4.67 30.57 11.01
C GLN A 81 -3.68 31.76 10.95
N PRO A 82 -2.36 31.52 10.92
CA PRO A 82 -1.40 32.60 10.81
C PRO A 82 -1.51 33.29 9.44
N LEU A 83 -1.52 34.63 9.43
CA LEU A 83 -1.56 35.44 8.20
C LEU A 83 -0.35 35.21 7.28
N THR A 84 0.75 34.73 7.85
CA THR A 84 2.00 34.38 7.18
C THR A 84 2.59 33.13 7.82
N ALA A 85 2.92 32.12 7.02
CA ALA A 85 3.80 31.04 7.46
C ALA A 85 5.26 31.48 7.26
N GLU A 86 6.10 31.34 8.29
CA GLU A 86 7.55 31.45 8.13
C GLU A 86 8.09 30.16 7.49
N GLN A 87 8.96 30.31 6.49
CA GLN A 87 9.40 29.19 5.64
C GLN A 87 10.26 28.16 6.39
N ASP A 88 11.09 28.61 7.34
CA ASP A 88 12.08 27.79 8.05
C ASP A 88 11.80 27.67 9.56
N ALA A 89 10.59 28.01 10.01
CA ALA A 89 10.25 27.99 11.44
C ALA A 89 10.14 26.56 12.00
N TYR A 90 10.91 26.26 13.05
CA TYR A 90 10.85 24.97 13.72
C TYR A 90 9.59 24.84 14.58
N VAL A 91 8.60 24.10 14.07
CA VAL A 91 7.35 23.78 14.78
C VAL A 91 7.19 22.26 14.90
N ASP A 92 7.30 21.72 16.11
CA ASP A 92 7.13 20.27 16.34
C ASP A 92 5.65 19.88 16.38
N VAL A 93 5.14 19.40 15.25
CA VAL A 93 3.77 18.89 15.09
C VAL A 93 3.63 17.38 15.32
N ARG A 94 4.69 16.67 15.75
CA ARG A 94 4.72 15.18 15.75
C ARG A 94 3.87 14.54 16.85
N GLY A 95 3.59 15.26 17.93
CA GLY A 95 2.69 14.83 19.02
C GLY A 95 2.97 13.40 19.51
N ASN A 96 1.95 12.54 19.41
CA ASN A 96 2.04 11.09 19.70
C ASN A 96 1.82 10.23 18.45
N TYR A 97 2.05 10.78 17.25
CA TYR A 97 1.73 10.09 15.99
C TYR A 97 2.59 8.84 15.75
N ALA A 98 3.82 8.79 16.28
CA ALA A 98 4.66 7.59 16.28
C ALA A 98 3.92 6.35 16.80
N LYS A 99 3.19 6.45 17.92
CA LYS A 99 2.42 5.33 18.48
C LYS A 99 1.30 4.85 17.54
N LEU A 100 0.70 5.77 16.78
CA LEU A 100 -0.29 5.42 15.76
C LEU A 100 0.38 4.75 14.55
N ILE A 101 1.48 5.30 14.03
CA ILE A 101 2.27 4.73 12.92
C ILE A 101 2.64 3.27 13.25
N ARG A 102 3.24 3.01 14.42
CA ARG A 102 3.55 1.64 14.89
C ARG A 102 2.32 0.74 14.94
N SER A 103 1.22 1.23 15.51
CA SER A 103 -0.02 0.45 15.60
C SER A 103 -0.73 0.23 14.26
N HIS A 104 -0.50 1.06 13.25
CA HIS A 104 -1.05 0.86 11.91
C HIS A 104 -0.18 -0.12 11.12
N GLY A 105 1.14 0.04 11.17
CA GLY A 105 2.09 -0.87 10.53
C GLY A 105 1.98 -2.32 11.02
N SER A 106 1.88 -2.53 12.33
CA SER A 106 1.73 -3.90 12.89
C SER A 106 0.38 -4.54 12.59
N LYS A 107 -0.65 -3.76 12.25
CA LYS A 107 -2.00 -4.26 11.88
C LYS A 107 -2.19 -4.44 10.38
N SER A 108 -1.37 -3.81 9.54
CA SER A 108 -1.48 -3.84 8.08
C SER A 108 -0.73 -4.99 7.41
N MET A 109 0.39 -5.46 7.99
CA MET A 109 1.19 -6.54 7.40
C MET A 109 0.42 -7.88 7.33
N ALA A 110 0.41 -8.49 6.14
CA ALA A 110 -0.22 -9.79 5.90
C ALA A 110 0.82 -10.92 6.07
N LEU A 111 0.53 -11.90 6.92
CA LEU A 111 1.31 -13.13 7.00
C LEU A 111 0.85 -14.08 5.88
N LEU A 112 1.75 -14.47 4.98
CA LEU A 112 1.40 -15.25 3.78
C LEU A 112 1.85 -16.70 3.82
N LYS A 113 2.90 -17.01 4.60
CA LYS A 113 3.34 -18.38 4.92
C LYS A 113 3.71 -18.46 6.40
N ASN A 114 3.38 -19.56 7.07
CA ASN A 114 3.85 -19.89 8.42
C ASN A 114 3.72 -21.39 8.67
N GLU A 115 4.79 -22.12 8.41
CA GLU A 115 4.91 -23.56 8.57
C GLU A 115 5.74 -23.89 9.81
N ASN A 116 5.68 -25.15 10.27
CA ASN A 116 6.46 -25.68 11.40
C ASN A 116 6.32 -24.91 12.74
N ASN A 117 5.35 -23.99 12.84
CA ASN A 117 5.21 -23.00 13.91
C ASN A 117 6.41 -22.04 14.04
N ALA A 118 7.08 -21.72 12.93
CA ALA A 118 8.24 -20.82 12.89
C ALA A 118 7.96 -19.42 13.46
N LEU A 119 6.71 -18.95 13.37
CA LEU A 119 6.23 -17.74 14.03
C LEU A 119 4.99 -18.05 14.92
N PRO A 120 4.87 -17.43 16.12
CA PRO A 120 5.68 -16.32 16.62
C PRO A 120 7.05 -16.73 17.18
N LEU A 121 8.02 -15.81 17.09
CA LEU A 121 9.34 -15.97 17.68
C LEU A 121 9.26 -15.97 19.20
N ASN A 122 9.85 -16.98 19.85
CA ASN A 122 9.93 -17.09 21.30
C ASN A 122 11.40 -17.10 21.76
N LYS A 123 11.95 -15.90 22.00
CA LYS A 123 13.31 -15.68 22.55
C LYS A 123 14.41 -16.60 21.98
N PRO A 124 14.60 -16.66 20.64
CA PRO A 124 15.57 -17.57 20.04
C PRO A 124 16.99 -17.29 20.56
N HIS A 125 17.75 -18.34 20.88
CA HIS A 125 19.10 -18.16 21.47
C HIS A 125 20.10 -17.52 20.50
N LYS A 126 19.93 -17.76 19.19
CA LYS A 126 20.74 -17.23 18.09
C LYS A 126 19.82 -16.79 16.95
N MET A 127 20.18 -15.70 16.27
CA MET A 127 19.46 -15.17 15.11
C MET A 127 20.45 -14.54 14.12
N ALA A 128 20.14 -14.62 12.83
CA ALA A 128 20.84 -13.89 11.78
C ALA A 128 19.83 -13.09 10.92
N ILE A 129 20.20 -11.88 10.51
CA ILE A 129 19.40 -11.00 9.65
C ILE A 129 20.17 -10.71 8.36
N PHE A 130 19.49 -10.69 7.22
CA PHE A 130 20.11 -10.56 5.90
C PHE A 130 19.49 -9.45 5.05
N GLY A 131 20.30 -8.87 4.15
CA GLY A 131 19.87 -7.90 3.13
C GLY A 131 20.09 -6.44 3.53
N SER A 132 20.38 -5.58 2.54
CA SER A 132 20.50 -4.11 2.72
C SER A 132 19.22 -3.51 3.32
N HIS A 133 18.08 -4.06 2.92
CA HIS A 133 16.76 -3.67 3.37
C HIS A 133 16.52 -3.80 4.89
N ALA A 134 17.37 -4.54 5.61
CA ALA A 134 17.27 -4.64 7.07
C ALA A 134 17.84 -3.41 7.81
N ARG A 135 18.75 -2.64 7.20
CA ARG A 135 19.51 -1.56 7.87
C ARG A 135 19.09 -0.16 7.42
N ALA A 136 19.70 0.86 8.03
CA ALA A 136 19.57 2.24 7.56
C ALA A 136 20.34 2.45 6.24
N ALA A 137 19.83 3.36 5.41
CA ALA A 137 20.56 3.88 4.25
C ALA A 137 21.81 4.65 4.71
N ILE A 138 22.89 4.60 3.92
CA ILE A 138 24.19 5.21 4.28
C ILE A 138 24.09 6.71 4.63
N ALA A 139 23.24 7.47 3.95
CA ALA A 139 23.03 8.90 4.20
C ALA A 139 21.85 9.22 5.16
N GLY A 140 21.28 8.22 5.82
CA GLY A 140 20.10 8.38 6.67
C GLY A 140 18.77 8.45 5.89
N PRO A 141 17.64 8.63 6.58
CA PRO A 141 16.31 8.32 6.04
C PRO A 141 15.69 9.38 5.12
N ASN A 142 16.38 10.50 4.84
CA ASN A 142 15.87 11.62 4.04
C ASN A 142 16.80 12.04 2.89
N MET A 143 17.88 11.30 2.64
CA MET A 143 18.86 11.65 1.61
C MET A 143 19.12 10.43 0.73
N GLU A 144 18.82 10.58 -0.56
CA GLU A 144 19.29 9.65 -1.59
C GLU A 144 20.83 9.69 -1.64
N PHE A 145 21.47 8.54 -1.77
CA PHE A 145 22.93 8.42 -1.83
C PHE A 145 23.34 7.62 -3.06
N SER A 146 23.68 8.34 -4.13
CA SER A 146 24.27 7.78 -5.34
C SER A 146 25.77 8.07 -5.38
N VAL A 147 26.55 7.11 -5.91
CA VAL A 147 27.98 7.31 -6.19
C VAL A 147 28.10 7.56 -7.69
N GLU A 148 28.81 8.63 -8.08
CA GLU A 148 29.02 8.94 -9.49
C GLU A 148 29.75 7.78 -10.18
N GLY A 149 29.13 7.22 -11.23
CA GLY A 149 29.65 6.06 -11.95
C GLY A 149 29.22 4.68 -11.40
N SER A 150 28.41 4.60 -10.34
CA SER A 150 27.71 3.36 -9.97
C SER A 150 26.32 3.29 -10.61
N SER A 151 25.77 2.08 -10.75
CA SER A 151 24.32 1.90 -10.92
C SER A 151 23.58 2.50 -9.70
N PRO A 152 22.30 2.90 -9.84
CA PRO A 152 21.47 3.24 -8.68
C PRO A 152 21.35 2.05 -7.73
N VAL A 153 21.68 2.26 -6.45
CA VAL A 153 21.53 1.26 -5.40
C VAL A 153 20.41 1.72 -4.47
N TYR A 154 19.30 0.99 -4.45
CA TYR A 154 18.26 1.18 -3.45
C TYR A 154 18.77 0.69 -2.09
N ASP A 155 19.43 1.58 -1.36
CA ASP A 155 20.10 1.27 -0.11
C ASP A 155 19.21 1.47 1.13
N GLY A 156 19.30 0.54 2.08
CA GLY A 156 18.57 0.59 3.34
C GLY A 156 17.09 0.24 3.23
N HIS A 157 16.35 0.60 4.28
CA HIS A 157 14.99 0.12 4.52
C HIS A 157 13.89 0.98 3.86
N LEU A 158 13.03 0.35 3.05
CA LEU A 158 11.92 0.97 2.33
C LEU A 158 10.72 1.24 3.26
N ALA A 159 10.80 2.36 3.99
CA ALA A 159 9.75 2.79 4.91
C ALA A 159 8.63 3.63 4.26
N THR A 160 8.90 4.25 3.12
CA THR A 160 8.07 5.28 2.45
C THR A 160 8.18 5.17 0.93
N ASP A 161 7.26 5.82 0.21
CA ASP A 161 7.26 6.04 -1.23
C ASP A 161 8.26 7.15 -1.63
N SER A 162 8.29 7.49 -2.91
CA SER A 162 9.16 8.53 -3.48
C SER A 162 8.37 9.57 -4.27
N GLY A 163 8.97 10.75 -4.47
CA GLY A 163 8.34 11.86 -5.20
C GLY A 163 7.33 12.63 -4.35
N PHE A 164 6.30 13.22 -4.98
CA PHE A 164 5.41 14.18 -4.30
C PHE A 164 4.50 13.59 -3.19
N GLY A 165 4.40 12.27 -3.06
CA GLY A 165 3.72 11.61 -1.95
C GLY A 165 4.57 11.48 -0.68
N GLN A 166 5.89 11.56 -0.81
CA GLN A 166 6.86 11.23 0.22
C GLN A 166 6.86 12.25 1.38
N GLY A 167 6.74 11.74 2.61
CA GLY A 167 6.96 12.52 3.83
C GLY A 167 8.40 12.40 4.35
N SER A 168 8.97 13.50 4.83
CA SER A 168 10.27 13.46 5.52
C SER A 168 10.17 12.72 6.85
N LEU A 169 11.06 11.75 7.06
CA LEU A 169 11.12 10.90 8.24
C LEU A 169 11.95 11.58 9.34
N PRO A 170 11.38 11.94 10.52
CA PRO A 170 12.15 12.58 11.60
C PRO A 170 13.22 11.65 12.22
N TYR A 171 13.04 10.35 12.02
CA TYR A 171 13.98 9.25 12.24
C TYR A 171 13.41 8.02 11.50
N LEU A 172 14.15 6.91 11.45
CA LEU A 172 13.61 5.62 11.01
C LEU A 172 14.12 4.51 11.92
N ILE A 173 13.20 3.79 12.58
CA ILE A 173 13.51 2.54 13.25
C ILE A 173 13.49 1.43 12.20
N THR A 174 14.67 0.90 11.89
CA THR A 174 14.89 -0.17 10.91
C THR A 174 14.69 -1.55 11.54
N PRO A 175 14.48 -2.60 10.73
CA PRO A 175 14.42 -3.97 11.22
C PRO A 175 15.63 -4.36 12.07
N GLU A 176 16.86 -4.11 11.59
CA GLU A 176 18.11 -4.34 12.34
C GLU A 176 18.05 -3.68 13.72
N THR A 177 17.78 -2.38 13.79
CA THR A 177 17.83 -1.64 15.06
C THR A 177 16.78 -2.14 16.04
N ALA A 178 15.58 -2.48 15.55
CA ALA A 178 14.53 -3.06 16.38
C ALA A 178 14.87 -4.48 16.88
N PHE A 179 15.47 -5.32 16.03
CA PHE A 179 15.98 -6.63 16.41
C PHE A 179 17.17 -6.54 17.39
N THR A 180 18.09 -5.60 17.21
CA THR A 180 19.23 -5.37 18.11
C THR A 180 18.74 -5.00 19.52
N ILE A 181 17.73 -4.13 19.62
CA ILE A 181 17.07 -3.79 20.89
C ILE A 181 16.36 -5.02 21.50
N LYS A 182 15.62 -5.79 20.69
CA LYS A 182 14.86 -6.96 21.14
C LYS A 182 15.79 -8.12 21.59
N ALA A 183 16.88 -8.35 20.87
CA ALA A 183 17.89 -9.34 21.20
C ALA A 183 18.56 -9.04 22.55
N ALA A 184 18.87 -7.77 22.83
CA ALA A 184 19.42 -7.34 24.12
C ALA A 184 18.43 -7.55 25.30
N GLN A 185 17.12 -7.53 25.05
CA GLN A 185 16.08 -7.82 26.05
C GLN A 185 15.87 -9.32 26.29
N ASP A 186 16.02 -10.14 25.25
CA ASP A 186 15.75 -11.57 25.29
C ASP A 186 16.99 -12.43 25.57
N GLY A 187 18.20 -11.86 25.46
CA GLY A 187 19.47 -12.58 25.59
C GLY A 187 19.92 -13.28 24.29
N THR A 188 19.31 -12.92 23.16
CA THR A 188 19.61 -13.50 21.84
C THR A 188 20.97 -13.06 21.33
N MET A 189 21.78 -14.01 20.87
CA MET A 189 22.98 -13.73 20.07
C MET A 189 22.56 -13.35 18.63
N LEU A 190 22.65 -12.07 18.30
CA LEU A 190 22.27 -11.54 16.98
C LEU A 190 23.48 -11.37 16.06
N HIS A 191 23.33 -11.82 14.82
CA HIS A 191 24.24 -11.57 13.70
C HIS A 191 23.50 -10.84 12.57
N TRP A 192 24.20 -10.10 11.71
CA TRP A 192 23.59 -9.54 10.51
C TRP A 192 24.57 -9.43 9.33
N VAL A 193 24.04 -9.58 8.11
CA VAL A 193 24.75 -9.37 6.83
C VAL A 193 23.90 -8.44 5.97
N ALA A 194 24.14 -7.15 6.12
CA ALA A 194 23.32 -6.09 5.52
C ALA A 194 24.07 -5.24 4.47
N ASN A 195 25.20 -5.73 3.95
CA ASN A 195 25.87 -5.14 2.79
C ASN A 195 25.96 -6.17 1.66
N GLY A 196 25.49 -5.79 0.47
CA GLY A 196 25.52 -6.63 -0.72
C GLY A 196 26.89 -6.76 -1.39
N THR A 197 27.79 -5.79 -1.22
CA THR A 197 29.06 -5.76 -1.98
C THR A 197 30.12 -6.74 -1.44
N TYR A 198 29.75 -7.71 -0.60
CA TYR A 198 30.65 -8.67 0.04
C TYR A 198 31.01 -9.88 -0.84
N SER A 199 31.15 -9.68 -2.16
CA SER A 199 31.68 -10.70 -3.08
C SER A 199 33.21 -10.80 -2.98
N SER A 200 33.74 -11.07 -1.78
CA SER A 200 35.17 -11.26 -1.54
C SER A 200 35.56 -12.73 -1.73
N SER A 201 36.05 -13.07 -2.93
CA SER A 201 36.69 -14.36 -3.25
C SER A 201 38.06 -14.51 -2.59
N GLY A 202 38.11 -14.37 -1.26
CA GLY A 202 39.31 -14.48 -0.45
C GLY A 202 39.15 -13.89 0.96
N GLY A 203 39.06 -14.76 1.97
CA GLY A 203 39.43 -14.45 3.36
C GLY A 203 38.46 -13.60 4.20
N SER A 204 37.47 -14.25 4.84
CA SER A 204 36.82 -13.73 6.06
C SER A 204 36.21 -14.87 6.90
N THR A 205 37.05 -15.68 7.54
CA THR A 205 36.60 -16.71 8.50
C THR A 205 36.27 -16.07 9.85
N LEU A 206 35.05 -15.55 9.99
CA LEU A 206 34.51 -14.96 11.23
C LEU A 206 33.31 -15.73 11.78
N VAL A 207 33.52 -17.02 12.08
CA VAL A 207 32.93 -17.79 13.20
C VAL A 207 33.61 -19.15 13.24
N VAL A 208 34.04 -19.59 14.42
CA VAL A 208 34.56 -20.95 14.63
C VAL A 208 33.37 -21.88 14.92
N GLN A 209 33.23 -22.97 14.17
CA GLN A 209 32.23 -23.99 14.49
C GLN A 209 32.59 -24.70 15.80
N GLY A 210 31.75 -24.50 16.82
CA GLY A 210 31.49 -25.49 17.85
C GLY A 210 30.32 -26.38 17.43
N SER A 211 30.34 -27.66 17.80
CA SER A 211 29.39 -28.71 17.40
C SER A 211 27.91 -28.47 17.76
N ASP A 212 27.65 -27.47 18.61
CA ASP A 212 26.33 -27.19 19.20
C ASP A 212 25.80 -25.81 18.73
N SER A 213 26.02 -25.46 17.47
CA SER A 213 25.77 -24.11 16.94
C SER A 213 24.81 -24.06 15.76
N THR A 214 23.73 -23.27 15.91
CA THR A 214 22.83 -22.84 14.83
C THR A 214 23.33 -21.58 14.09
N ALA A 215 24.56 -21.12 14.35
CA ALA A 215 25.15 -20.01 13.61
C ALA A 215 25.82 -20.51 12.32
N VAL A 216 25.30 -20.06 11.18
CA VAL A 216 25.88 -20.28 9.84
C VAL A 216 27.00 -19.28 9.59
N THR A 217 28.11 -19.72 8.99
CA THR A 217 29.16 -18.85 8.43
C THR A 217 28.86 -18.63 6.95
N PRO A 218 28.48 -17.42 6.49
CA PRO A 218 28.08 -17.19 5.09
C PRO A 218 29.24 -17.31 4.10
N SER A 219 28.96 -17.85 2.91
CA SER A 219 29.92 -17.98 1.79
C SER A 219 29.45 -17.14 0.59
N ILE A 220 29.66 -15.82 0.63
CA ILE A 220 29.03 -14.89 -0.30
C ILE A 220 29.74 -14.87 -1.66
N SER A 221 29.13 -15.49 -2.67
CA SER A 221 29.55 -15.36 -4.08
C SER A 221 28.35 -15.04 -4.99
N ASN A 222 28.52 -14.06 -5.88
CA ASN A 222 27.55 -13.61 -6.90
C ASN A 222 26.29 -12.89 -6.37
N TYR A 223 26.45 -11.70 -5.77
CA TYR A 223 25.36 -10.85 -5.29
C TYR A 223 25.20 -9.57 -6.15
N ALA A 224 24.43 -9.66 -7.24
CA ALA A 224 24.08 -8.50 -8.10
C ALA A 224 22.76 -8.72 -8.88
N GLU A 225 21.98 -7.63 -9.02
CA GLU A 225 20.71 -7.45 -9.74
C GLU A 225 19.53 -8.40 -9.41
N ASN A 226 19.70 -9.72 -9.38
CA ASN A 226 18.70 -10.67 -8.86
C ASN A 226 18.79 -10.86 -7.32
N MET A 227 19.32 -9.85 -6.61
CA MET A 227 19.89 -9.96 -5.27
C MET A 227 18.94 -10.52 -4.22
N ASP A 228 17.67 -10.08 -4.19
CA ASP A 228 16.73 -10.47 -3.14
C ASP A 228 16.27 -11.92 -3.26
N ASP A 229 15.93 -12.38 -4.48
CA ASP A 229 15.49 -13.77 -4.70
C ASP A 229 16.67 -14.75 -4.60
N ALA A 230 17.86 -14.32 -5.02
CA ALA A 230 19.09 -15.07 -4.78
C ALA A 230 19.43 -15.14 -3.28
N LEU A 231 19.23 -14.06 -2.53
CA LEU A 231 19.49 -14.01 -1.09
C LEU A 231 18.54 -14.92 -0.31
N VAL A 232 17.25 -14.91 -0.62
CA VAL A 232 16.29 -15.81 0.06
C VAL A 232 16.65 -17.27 -0.21
N ASN A 233 17.03 -17.62 -1.44
CA ASN A 233 17.48 -18.98 -1.75
C ASN A 233 18.80 -19.35 -1.05
N GLU A 234 19.86 -18.53 -1.13
CA GLU A 234 21.15 -18.78 -0.42
C GLU A 234 20.95 -18.93 1.09
N VAL A 235 20.11 -18.08 1.71
CA VAL A 235 19.80 -18.19 3.15
C VAL A 235 18.97 -19.44 3.44
N ALA A 236 18.02 -19.81 2.57
CA ALA A 236 17.21 -21.02 2.73
C ALA A 236 17.99 -22.32 2.51
N GLU A 237 18.94 -22.36 1.57
CA GLU A 237 19.84 -23.50 1.36
C GLU A 237 20.70 -23.77 2.60
N ASN A 238 21.11 -22.71 3.32
CA ASN A 238 21.95 -22.82 4.51
C ASN A 238 21.18 -22.80 5.85
N CYS A 239 19.90 -22.40 5.89
CA CYS A 239 19.15 -22.19 7.14
C CYS A 239 17.71 -22.72 7.09
N ALA A 240 17.48 -23.84 7.77
CA ALA A 240 16.22 -24.59 7.83
C ALA A 240 15.01 -23.89 8.49
N ASN A 241 15.15 -22.62 8.89
CA ASN A 241 14.06 -21.81 9.45
C ASN A 241 14.18 -20.35 8.98
N THR A 242 14.15 -20.18 7.66
CA THR A 242 14.21 -18.88 7.00
C THR A 242 12.85 -18.18 7.07
N VAL A 243 12.82 -17.00 7.67
CA VAL A 243 11.64 -16.12 7.78
C VAL A 243 11.89 -14.90 6.91
N VAL A 244 11.08 -14.75 5.85
CA VAL A 244 11.20 -13.63 4.90
C VAL A 244 10.28 -12.49 5.33
N VAL A 245 10.79 -11.26 5.31
CA VAL A 245 10.01 -10.03 5.50
C VAL A 245 10.16 -9.16 4.27
N ILE A 246 9.05 -8.84 3.62
CA ILE A 246 9.01 -7.92 2.46
C ILE A 246 8.41 -6.59 2.91
N ASN A 247 9.00 -5.48 2.47
CA ASN A 247 8.32 -4.20 2.35
C ASN A 247 8.37 -3.77 0.87
N THR A 248 7.27 -3.26 0.35
CA THR A 248 7.11 -2.96 -1.09
C THR A 248 6.08 -1.85 -1.30
N VAL A 249 6.10 -1.25 -2.49
CA VAL A 249 5.06 -0.31 -2.98
C VAL A 249 3.88 -1.02 -3.63
N GLY A 250 4.01 -2.30 -3.99
CA GLY A 250 3.01 -3.05 -4.75
C GLY A 250 3.32 -4.54 -4.89
N ALA A 251 2.58 -5.24 -5.77
CA ALA A 251 2.65 -6.68 -5.91
C ALA A 251 4.01 -7.17 -6.45
N ARG A 252 4.81 -7.76 -5.56
CA ARG A 252 6.05 -8.50 -5.86
C ARG A 252 5.76 -10.00 -5.94
N LEU A 253 6.23 -10.68 -7.00
CA LEU A 253 6.21 -12.14 -7.12
C LEU A 253 7.12 -12.79 -6.05
N VAL A 254 6.82 -14.04 -5.68
CA VAL A 254 7.58 -14.82 -4.68
C VAL A 254 7.78 -16.30 -5.08
N ASP A 255 7.26 -16.74 -6.23
CA ASP A 255 7.33 -18.13 -6.69
C ASP A 255 8.77 -18.65 -6.93
N GLN A 256 9.76 -17.77 -6.99
CA GLN A 256 11.18 -18.12 -7.15
C GLN A 256 11.85 -18.70 -5.88
N TRP A 257 11.13 -18.70 -4.74
CA TRP A 257 11.64 -19.26 -3.46
C TRP A 257 10.56 -19.66 -2.44
N ILE A 258 9.29 -19.24 -2.59
CA ILE A 258 8.26 -19.48 -1.56
C ILE A 258 7.96 -20.97 -1.29
N GLU A 259 8.19 -21.84 -2.28
CA GLU A 259 8.03 -23.30 -2.18
C GLU A 259 9.27 -24.00 -1.59
N HIS A 260 10.37 -23.28 -1.34
CA HIS A 260 11.56 -23.86 -0.72
C HIS A 260 11.23 -24.28 0.72
N GLU A 261 11.51 -25.54 1.08
CA GLU A 261 11.07 -26.14 2.36
C GLU A 261 11.58 -25.37 3.60
N ASN A 262 12.82 -24.88 3.52
CA ASN A 262 13.45 -24.08 4.56
C ASN A 262 12.91 -22.63 4.68
N VAL A 263 12.14 -22.13 3.71
CA VAL A 263 11.41 -20.84 3.82
C VAL A 263 10.13 -21.08 4.61
N THR A 264 10.26 -21.08 5.94
CA THR A 264 9.19 -21.44 6.87
C THR A 264 8.12 -20.36 7.06
N ALA A 265 8.43 -19.09 6.85
CA ALA A 265 7.42 -18.02 6.93
C ALA A 265 7.68 -16.84 6.01
N LEU A 266 6.60 -16.14 5.63
CA LEU A 266 6.61 -14.91 4.85
C LEU A 266 5.69 -13.87 5.48
N LEU A 267 6.25 -12.77 5.99
CA LEU A 267 5.53 -11.59 6.42
C LEU A 267 5.62 -10.51 5.33
N TYR A 268 4.47 -10.01 4.88
CA TYR A 268 4.36 -9.11 3.75
C TYR A 268 3.80 -7.76 4.20
N GLY A 269 4.69 -6.77 4.29
CA GLY A 269 4.36 -5.37 4.54
C GLY A 269 4.37 -4.55 3.26
N ASN A 270 3.70 -3.40 3.34
CA ASN A 270 3.92 -2.29 2.43
C ASN A 270 4.86 -1.30 3.10
N LEU A 271 4.68 -0.02 2.83
CA LEU A 271 5.36 1.10 3.49
C LEU A 271 4.82 1.27 4.93
N LEU A 272 5.68 1.20 5.95
CA LEU A 272 5.29 1.23 7.37
C LEU A 272 5.75 2.49 8.14
N GLY A 273 6.42 3.43 7.47
CA GLY A 273 6.86 4.71 8.04
C GLY A 273 7.96 4.59 9.11
N GLN A 274 8.13 5.66 9.90
CA GLN A 274 9.24 5.83 10.86
C GLN A 274 9.36 4.72 11.94
N GLU A 275 8.31 3.94 12.16
CA GLU A 275 8.25 2.86 13.16
C GLU A 275 8.30 1.46 12.54
N SER A 276 8.78 1.32 11.30
CA SER A 276 8.70 0.06 10.54
C SER A 276 9.28 -1.14 11.28
N GLY A 277 10.55 -1.07 11.73
CA GLY A 277 11.19 -2.17 12.47
C GLY A 277 10.47 -2.54 13.76
N ASN A 278 10.00 -1.54 14.51
CA ASN A 278 9.17 -1.73 15.69
C ASN A 278 7.86 -2.46 15.38
N SER A 279 7.21 -2.10 14.25
CA SER A 279 5.98 -2.72 13.76
C SER A 279 6.18 -4.17 13.32
N ILE A 280 7.32 -4.46 12.68
CA ILE A 280 7.74 -5.80 12.25
C ILE A 280 7.96 -6.71 13.47
N ILE A 281 8.67 -6.22 14.50
CA ILE A 281 8.89 -6.95 15.76
C ILE A 281 7.56 -7.29 16.46
N ASP A 282 6.64 -6.32 16.58
CA ASP A 282 5.32 -6.50 17.20
C ASP A 282 4.56 -7.69 16.58
N VAL A 283 4.69 -7.90 15.26
CA VAL A 283 4.09 -9.04 14.58
C VAL A 283 4.92 -10.30 14.76
N LEU A 284 6.23 -10.28 14.47
CA LEU A 284 7.05 -11.50 14.47
C LEU A 284 7.12 -12.18 15.85
N TYR A 285 7.08 -11.44 16.95
CA TYR A 285 7.07 -11.98 18.33
C TYR A 285 5.67 -12.27 18.87
N GLY A 286 4.59 -11.90 18.16
CA GLY A 286 3.21 -12.17 18.56
C GLY A 286 2.59 -11.17 19.54
N ASP A 287 3.23 -10.02 19.78
CA ASP A 287 2.69 -8.93 20.60
C ASP A 287 1.43 -8.30 19.96
N VAL A 288 1.25 -8.43 18.63
CA VAL A 288 0.08 -7.96 17.88
C VAL A 288 -0.57 -9.06 17.02
N ASN A 289 -1.89 -9.15 17.09
CA ASN A 289 -2.72 -10.04 16.28
C ASN A 289 -2.72 -9.65 14.79
N ARG A 290 -2.43 -10.61 13.90
CA ARG A 290 -2.36 -10.40 12.44
C ARG A 290 -3.73 -10.28 11.77
N SER A 291 -4.28 -9.08 11.84
CA SER A 291 -5.43 -8.64 11.04
C SER A 291 -5.08 -8.36 9.57
N GLY A 292 -3.80 -8.19 9.23
CA GLY A 292 -3.38 -7.78 7.89
C GLY A 292 -3.80 -8.79 6.82
N ARG A 293 -4.28 -8.26 5.69
CA ARG A 293 -4.74 -8.99 4.51
C ARG A 293 -4.29 -8.23 3.27
N LEU A 294 -3.93 -8.94 2.19
CA LEU A 294 -3.47 -8.32 0.95
C LEU A 294 -4.51 -7.38 0.35
N ILE A 295 -4.06 -6.24 -0.16
CA ILE A 295 -4.91 -5.21 -0.80
C ILE A 295 -4.87 -5.26 -2.35
N TYR A 296 -4.16 -6.25 -2.89
CA TYR A 296 -4.05 -6.63 -4.29
C TYR A 296 -3.80 -8.15 -4.37
N THR A 297 -3.90 -8.72 -5.55
CA THR A 297 -3.57 -10.13 -5.83
C THR A 297 -2.07 -10.28 -6.06
N ILE A 298 -1.46 -11.37 -5.57
CA ILE A 298 -0.09 -11.75 -5.94
C ILE A 298 -0.16 -12.94 -6.89
N ALA A 299 0.21 -12.71 -8.15
CA ALA A 299 0.34 -13.72 -9.19
C ALA A 299 1.47 -14.74 -8.92
N LYS A 300 1.53 -15.81 -9.72
CA LYS A 300 2.70 -16.71 -9.75
C LYS A 300 3.73 -16.23 -10.76
N ASN A 301 3.27 -15.84 -11.95
CA ASN A 301 4.06 -15.29 -13.05
C ASN A 301 3.56 -13.88 -13.37
N GLU A 302 4.43 -13.02 -13.92
CA GLU A 302 4.04 -11.69 -14.40
C GLU A 302 2.97 -11.77 -15.50
N SER A 303 3.07 -12.79 -16.37
CA SER A 303 2.11 -13.09 -17.43
C SER A 303 0.71 -13.51 -16.96
N ASP A 304 0.51 -13.74 -15.66
CA ASP A 304 -0.81 -14.03 -15.08
C ASP A 304 -1.63 -12.73 -14.88
N TYR A 305 -0.99 -11.55 -14.91
CA TYR A 305 -1.68 -10.26 -14.93
C TYR A 305 -2.09 -9.89 -16.37
N ASN A 306 -3.30 -9.35 -16.52
CA ASN A 306 -3.87 -9.00 -17.82
C ASN A 306 -3.63 -7.55 -18.27
N VAL A 307 -2.92 -6.75 -17.45
CA VAL A 307 -2.62 -5.34 -17.71
C VAL A 307 -1.13 -5.13 -17.57
N GLY A 308 -0.48 -4.70 -18.63
CA GLY A 308 0.93 -4.27 -18.64
C GLY A 308 1.06 -2.75 -18.70
N ILE A 309 2.29 -2.26 -18.65
CA ILE A 309 2.60 -0.83 -18.81
C ILE A 309 2.27 -0.40 -20.24
N CYS A 310 1.50 0.69 -20.38
CA CYS A 310 1.20 1.30 -21.67
C CYS A 310 2.06 2.55 -21.89
N GLU A 311 3.07 2.43 -22.76
CA GLU A 311 3.98 3.53 -23.13
C GLU A 311 3.44 4.43 -24.27
N SER A 312 2.23 4.14 -24.75
CA SER A 312 1.56 4.85 -25.84
C SER A 312 0.83 6.09 -25.35
N HIS A 313 0.76 7.14 -26.18
CA HIS A 313 -0.12 8.30 -25.95
C HIS A 313 -1.62 7.94 -26.04
N ASN A 314 -1.95 6.75 -26.57
CA ASN A 314 -3.30 6.21 -26.66
C ASN A 314 -3.31 4.79 -26.08
N CYS A 315 -3.91 4.64 -24.90
CA CYS A 315 -4.04 3.38 -24.17
C CYS A 315 -5.51 2.91 -24.20
N SER A 316 -5.74 1.67 -24.64
CA SER A 316 -7.07 1.10 -24.78
C SER A 316 -7.37 0.14 -23.63
N PHE A 317 -8.20 0.58 -22.69
CA PHE A 317 -8.62 -0.14 -21.49
C PHE A 317 -9.69 -1.20 -21.83
N THR A 318 -9.29 -2.21 -22.62
CA THR A 318 -10.18 -3.24 -23.17
C THR A 318 -10.64 -4.28 -22.16
N GLU A 319 -9.88 -4.43 -21.07
CA GLU A 319 -10.22 -5.19 -19.87
C GLU A 319 -11.35 -4.56 -19.06
N GLY A 320 -11.54 -3.24 -19.14
CA GLY A 320 -12.60 -2.52 -18.43
C GLY A 320 -12.54 -2.72 -16.91
N ASN A 321 -13.53 -3.44 -16.35
CA ASN A 321 -13.58 -3.71 -14.91
C ASN A 321 -12.76 -4.94 -14.48
N TYR A 322 -12.24 -5.74 -15.43
CA TYR A 322 -11.48 -6.96 -15.14
C TYR A 322 -10.02 -6.63 -14.84
N ILE A 323 -9.78 -6.12 -13.63
CA ILE A 323 -8.46 -5.81 -13.08
C ILE A 323 -8.29 -6.48 -11.71
N ASP A 324 -7.04 -6.77 -11.33
CA ASP A 324 -6.69 -7.52 -10.11
C ASP A 324 -7.56 -8.80 -9.98
N TYR A 325 -8.05 -9.12 -8.79
CA TYR A 325 -8.76 -10.36 -8.48
C TYR A 325 -10.02 -10.59 -9.34
N ARG A 326 -10.64 -9.54 -9.89
CA ARG A 326 -11.78 -9.69 -10.82
C ARG A 326 -11.37 -10.38 -12.11
N TYR A 327 -10.15 -10.14 -12.60
CA TYR A 327 -9.59 -10.88 -13.74
C TYR A 327 -9.34 -12.34 -13.36
N PHE A 328 -8.63 -12.58 -12.25
CA PHE A 328 -8.29 -13.93 -11.78
C PHE A 328 -9.55 -14.79 -11.57
N ASP A 329 -10.62 -14.24 -10.96
CA ASP A 329 -11.91 -14.90 -10.80
C ASP A 329 -12.61 -15.21 -12.15
N ALA A 330 -12.67 -14.22 -13.05
CA ALA A 330 -13.43 -14.33 -14.29
C ALA A 330 -12.77 -15.28 -15.32
N TYR A 331 -11.44 -15.31 -15.35
CA TYR A 331 -10.64 -16.12 -16.26
C TYR A 331 -10.07 -17.38 -15.59
N LYS A 332 -10.33 -17.59 -14.29
CA LYS A 332 -9.93 -18.74 -13.46
C LYS A 332 -8.41 -18.93 -13.35
N VAL A 333 -7.68 -17.83 -13.40
CA VAL A 333 -6.23 -17.83 -13.16
C VAL A 333 -6.01 -18.05 -11.67
N THR A 334 -5.09 -18.96 -11.30
CA THR A 334 -4.81 -19.30 -9.90
C THR A 334 -3.65 -18.45 -9.39
N PRO A 335 -3.87 -17.50 -8.48
CA PRO A 335 -2.79 -16.67 -7.95
C PRO A 335 -1.86 -17.47 -7.02
N ARG A 336 -0.75 -16.85 -6.61
CA ARG A 336 0.07 -17.31 -5.48
C ARG A 336 -0.65 -17.01 -4.17
N TYR A 337 -1.17 -15.78 -4.02
CA TYR A 337 -2.03 -15.37 -2.92
C TYR A 337 -3.14 -14.45 -3.44
N GLU A 338 -4.40 -14.73 -3.12
CA GLU A 338 -5.52 -13.93 -3.63
C GLU A 338 -5.70 -12.59 -2.90
N PHE A 339 -6.38 -11.64 -3.53
CA PHE A 339 -6.81 -10.39 -2.89
C PHE A 339 -7.55 -10.66 -1.57
N GLY A 340 -7.08 -10.03 -0.50
CA GLY A 340 -7.57 -10.23 0.85
C GLY A 340 -7.07 -11.49 1.56
N TYR A 341 -6.14 -12.26 0.98
CA TYR A 341 -5.46 -13.36 1.68
C TYR A 341 -4.62 -12.85 2.86
N GLY A 342 -4.47 -13.69 3.88
CA GLY A 342 -3.56 -13.47 5.01
C GLY A 342 -3.90 -14.38 6.18
N LEU A 343 -2.88 -14.96 6.77
CA LEU A 343 -2.95 -15.89 7.90
C LEU A 343 -3.08 -15.16 9.24
N SER A 344 -3.54 -15.91 10.25
CA SER A 344 -3.62 -15.51 11.66
C SER A 344 -2.83 -16.50 12.52
N TYR A 345 -2.66 -16.24 13.82
CA TYR A 345 -2.14 -17.24 14.79
C TYR A 345 -3.24 -18.14 15.35
N THR A 346 -4.49 -17.86 14.99
CA THR A 346 -5.65 -18.68 15.33
C THR A 346 -6.57 -18.86 14.12
N ASN A 347 -7.38 -19.92 14.15
CA ASN A 347 -8.36 -20.24 13.12
C ASN A 347 -9.72 -19.63 13.43
N PHE A 348 -10.44 -19.20 12.40
CA PHE A 348 -11.81 -18.68 12.50
C PHE A 348 -12.79 -19.53 11.72
N THR A 349 -14.00 -19.69 12.26
CA THR A 349 -15.13 -20.37 11.59
C THR A 349 -16.29 -19.42 11.38
N TYR A 350 -16.95 -19.55 10.23
CA TYR A 350 -18.10 -18.75 9.82
C TYR A 350 -19.36 -19.61 9.86
N SER A 351 -20.44 -19.06 10.41
CA SER A 351 -21.71 -19.77 10.60
C SER A 351 -22.91 -18.80 10.59
N ASN A 352 -24.13 -19.34 10.60
CA ASN A 352 -25.36 -18.56 10.78
C ASN A 352 -25.53 -17.36 9.80
N LEU A 353 -25.13 -17.54 8.54
CA LEU A 353 -25.35 -16.52 7.50
C LEU A 353 -26.86 -16.25 7.35
N LYS A 354 -27.25 -14.99 7.50
CA LYS A 354 -28.62 -14.50 7.33
C LYS A 354 -28.61 -13.31 6.37
N VAL A 355 -29.60 -13.27 5.50
CA VAL A 355 -29.83 -12.18 4.53
C VAL A 355 -31.22 -11.63 4.79
N HIS A 356 -31.33 -10.32 4.99
CA HIS A 356 -32.59 -9.61 5.14
C HIS A 356 -32.67 -8.48 4.11
N SER A 357 -33.33 -8.77 2.98
CA SER A 357 -33.56 -7.81 1.91
C SER A 357 -34.97 -7.21 2.04
N PRO A 358 -35.13 -5.93 2.44
CA PRO A 358 -36.41 -5.24 2.35
C PRO A 358 -36.90 -5.13 0.90
N LYS A 359 -38.20 -4.86 0.72
CA LYS A 359 -38.77 -4.61 -0.61
C LYS A 359 -38.32 -3.23 -1.11
N LEU A 360 -37.64 -3.20 -2.24
CA LEU A 360 -37.25 -1.96 -2.93
C LEU A 360 -38.48 -1.18 -3.41
N LEU A 361 -38.39 0.15 -3.34
CA LEU A 361 -39.43 1.07 -3.84
C LEU A 361 -39.34 1.27 -5.36
N SER A 362 -38.12 1.23 -5.90
CA SER A 362 -37.80 1.43 -7.33
C SER A 362 -36.80 0.36 -7.82
N LYS A 363 -36.58 0.31 -9.14
CA LYS A 363 -35.52 -0.53 -9.77
C LYS A 363 -34.23 0.27 -10.01
N TYR A 364 -34.33 1.59 -10.07
CA TYR A 364 -33.26 2.52 -10.42
C TYR A 364 -33.33 3.72 -9.46
N PRO A 365 -32.22 4.41 -9.20
CA PRO A 365 -32.22 5.64 -8.41
C PRO A 365 -33.19 6.69 -8.98
N THR A 366 -33.86 7.39 -8.08
CA THR A 366 -35.01 8.26 -8.30
C THR A 366 -35.05 9.47 -7.36
N GLY A 367 -34.20 9.50 -6.34
CA GLY A 367 -34.08 10.61 -5.40
C GLY A 367 -33.42 11.85 -6.02
N LYS A 368 -33.11 12.83 -5.17
CA LYS A 368 -32.40 14.04 -5.55
C LYS A 368 -30.93 13.74 -5.85
N LEU A 369 -30.37 14.41 -6.87
CA LEU A 369 -28.92 14.42 -7.09
C LEU A 369 -28.22 15.15 -5.91
N SER A 370 -27.24 14.47 -5.33
CA SER A 370 -26.49 14.89 -4.14
C SER A 370 -24.98 14.62 -4.32
N VAL A 371 -24.17 14.89 -3.30
CA VAL A 371 -22.72 14.61 -3.36
C VAL A 371 -22.48 13.11 -3.39
N GLY A 372 -21.83 12.62 -4.44
CA GLY A 372 -21.64 11.20 -4.71
C GLY A 372 -22.67 10.59 -5.67
N GLY A 373 -23.76 11.28 -5.98
CA GLY A 373 -24.81 10.82 -6.89
C GLY A 373 -26.22 11.01 -6.35
N TYR A 374 -27.21 10.32 -6.93
CA TYR A 374 -28.57 10.28 -6.40
C TYR A 374 -28.59 9.74 -4.96
N GLU A 375 -29.33 10.40 -4.07
CA GLU A 375 -29.34 10.08 -2.63
C GLU A 375 -29.76 8.63 -2.33
N ASP A 376 -30.69 8.07 -3.12
CA ASP A 376 -31.18 6.69 -3.00
C ASP A 376 -30.25 5.62 -3.63
N LEU A 377 -29.06 5.98 -4.14
CA LEU A 377 -27.98 5.02 -4.40
C LEU A 377 -27.41 4.42 -3.11
N TRP A 378 -27.51 5.15 -2.00
CA TRP A 378 -26.87 4.81 -0.72
C TRP A 378 -27.82 4.12 0.28
N ASP A 379 -29.05 3.84 -0.14
CA ASP A 379 -30.06 3.14 0.66
C ASP A 379 -29.65 1.69 0.96
N ILE A 380 -29.97 1.22 2.18
CA ILE A 380 -29.60 -0.13 2.63
C ILE A 380 -30.57 -1.17 2.04
N VAL A 381 -30.32 -1.55 0.79
CA VAL A 381 -31.10 -2.53 0.00
C VAL A 381 -31.11 -3.96 0.57
N SER A 382 -30.14 -4.31 1.42
CA SER A 382 -30.11 -5.57 2.16
C SER A 382 -29.22 -5.47 3.39
N LYS A 383 -29.52 -6.26 4.43
CA LYS A 383 -28.67 -6.44 5.60
C LYS A 383 -28.23 -7.91 5.69
N ILE A 384 -26.93 -8.13 5.68
CA ILE A 384 -26.32 -9.46 5.72
C ILE A 384 -25.52 -9.58 7.02
N SER A 385 -25.67 -10.71 7.72
CA SER A 385 -24.99 -10.98 8.99
C SER A 385 -24.54 -12.43 9.07
N ALA A 386 -23.35 -12.67 9.60
CA ALA A 386 -22.85 -14.01 9.92
C ALA A 386 -22.22 -14.02 11.32
N THR A 387 -22.13 -15.19 11.94
CA THR A 387 -21.40 -15.42 13.19
C THR A 387 -19.97 -15.87 12.86
N VAL A 388 -18.98 -15.10 13.29
CA VAL A 388 -17.55 -15.46 13.23
C VAL A 388 -17.11 -15.92 14.62
N ARG A 389 -16.42 -17.06 14.70
CA ARG A 389 -15.94 -17.64 15.96
C ARG A 389 -14.46 -17.99 15.86
N ASN A 390 -13.66 -17.52 16.81
CA ASN A 390 -12.30 -18.00 17.06
C ASN A 390 -12.38 -19.46 17.55
N THR A 391 -11.61 -20.35 16.90
CA THR A 391 -11.59 -21.81 17.18
C THR A 391 -10.17 -22.39 17.35
N GLY A 392 -9.13 -21.56 17.39
CA GLY A 392 -7.80 -21.98 17.84
C GLY A 392 -7.57 -21.72 19.33
N THR A 393 -6.30 -21.71 19.74
CA THR A 393 -5.86 -21.68 21.14
C THR A 393 -5.38 -20.32 21.63
N VAL A 394 -5.29 -19.32 20.76
CA VAL A 394 -4.85 -17.96 21.07
C VAL A 394 -5.89 -16.94 20.60
N ASP A 395 -5.80 -15.72 21.15
CA ASP A 395 -6.57 -14.59 20.63
C ASP A 395 -6.17 -14.24 19.19
N GLY A 396 -7.03 -13.50 18.50
CA GLY A 396 -6.80 -13.12 17.11
C GLY A 396 -7.77 -12.05 16.64
N ALA A 397 -7.42 -11.44 15.52
CA ALA A 397 -8.28 -10.54 14.78
C ALA A 397 -8.56 -11.13 13.39
N GLU A 398 -9.78 -10.92 12.90
CA GLU A 398 -10.23 -11.37 11.59
C GLU A 398 -10.80 -10.19 10.80
N VAL A 399 -10.72 -10.26 9.47
CA VAL A 399 -11.30 -9.29 8.55
C VAL A 399 -12.37 -10.01 7.71
N PRO A 400 -13.63 -10.07 8.17
CA PRO A 400 -14.72 -10.64 7.40
C PRO A 400 -14.90 -9.94 6.06
N ARG A 401 -14.95 -10.73 4.99
CA ARG A 401 -15.19 -10.26 3.62
C ARG A 401 -16.50 -10.83 3.11
N LEU A 402 -17.42 -9.95 2.73
CA LEU A 402 -18.55 -10.32 1.87
C LEU A 402 -18.08 -10.29 0.41
N TYR A 403 -18.72 -11.09 -0.44
CA TYR A 403 -18.60 -10.99 -1.88
C TYR A 403 -19.98 -11.27 -2.51
N ILE A 404 -20.37 -10.46 -3.49
CA ILE A 404 -21.65 -10.51 -4.20
C ILE A 404 -21.36 -10.76 -5.69
N ASN A 405 -22.11 -11.66 -6.33
CA ASN A 405 -22.02 -11.87 -7.78
C ASN A 405 -23.22 -11.25 -8.49
N TYR A 406 -22.98 -10.32 -9.40
CA TYR A 406 -24.04 -9.69 -10.20
C TYR A 406 -24.60 -10.64 -11.28
N PRO A 407 -25.89 -10.47 -11.68
CA PRO A 407 -26.48 -11.28 -12.74
C PRO A 407 -25.80 -11.05 -14.09
N LYS A 408 -25.90 -12.02 -15.01
CA LYS A 408 -25.25 -12.00 -16.34
C LYS A 408 -25.48 -10.73 -17.17
N SER A 409 -26.57 -10.01 -16.94
CA SER A 409 -26.86 -8.72 -17.60
C SER A 409 -25.99 -7.54 -17.14
N ALA A 410 -25.14 -7.71 -16.12
CA ALA A 410 -24.18 -6.72 -15.65
C ALA A 410 -22.74 -6.99 -16.14
N HIS A 411 -22.47 -8.18 -16.68
CA HIS A 411 -21.13 -8.58 -17.13
C HIS A 411 -20.94 -8.28 -18.64
N PRO A 412 -19.81 -7.70 -19.06
CA PRO A 412 -19.45 -7.56 -20.48
C PRO A 412 -19.45 -8.89 -21.25
N ALA A 413 -19.79 -8.83 -22.54
CA ALA A 413 -19.98 -10.02 -23.39
C ALA A 413 -18.71 -10.86 -23.64
N SER A 414 -17.52 -10.33 -23.31
CA SER A 414 -16.21 -11.00 -23.41
C SER A 414 -15.84 -11.82 -22.16
N ALA A 415 -16.58 -11.68 -21.06
CA ALA A 415 -16.29 -12.39 -19.82
C ALA A 415 -16.70 -13.86 -19.90
N SER A 416 -15.85 -14.75 -19.38
CA SER A 416 -16.26 -16.14 -19.16
C SER A 416 -17.42 -16.17 -18.14
N ALA A 417 -18.32 -17.14 -18.25
CA ALA A 417 -19.52 -17.20 -17.40
C ALA A 417 -19.26 -17.56 -15.92
N ALA A 418 -18.00 -17.47 -15.45
CA ALA A 418 -17.66 -17.44 -14.04
C ALA A 418 -18.13 -16.12 -13.42
N GLY A 419 -18.79 -16.18 -12.26
CA GLY A 419 -19.34 -14.99 -11.61
C GLY A 419 -18.26 -14.14 -10.96
N VAL A 420 -18.08 -12.90 -11.44
CA VAL A 420 -17.21 -11.93 -10.78
C VAL A 420 -17.72 -11.66 -9.37
N ARG A 421 -16.83 -11.76 -8.39
CA ARG A 421 -17.11 -11.40 -7.01
C ARG A 421 -16.85 -9.90 -6.79
N GLU A 422 -17.84 -9.19 -6.28
CA GLU A 422 -17.74 -7.78 -5.91
C GLU A 422 -17.80 -7.66 -4.39
N ARG A 423 -16.88 -6.91 -3.79
CA ARG A 423 -16.68 -6.84 -2.33
C ARG A 423 -17.59 -5.81 -1.66
#